data_AF-A0AAN9UVF9-F1
#
_entry.id   AF-A0AAN9UVF9-F1
#
_cell.length_a   1.000
_cell.length_b   1.000
_cell.length_c   1.000
_cell.angle_alpha   90.00
_cell.angle_beta   90.00
_cell.angle_gamma   90.00
#
_symmetry.space_group_name_H-M   'P 1'
#
loop_
_entity.id
_entity.type
_entity.pdbx_description
1 polymer ?
#
loop_
_entity_poly.entity_id
_entity_poly.type
_entity_poly.pdbx_seq_one_letter_code
_entity_poly.pdbx_strand_id
1 'polypeptide(L)'
;MQSQNNRLAQSGLEPIAICGMSCRLPGGVDSASSFWKMLVEKRTGQTPRVPESRFNIDAHYHEDRDRPGSFNVAGGYFLDGRPEDFDPGFFNMTPIEAQWLDPQQRRMLEVSYECLESAGLTLEQVAGSNTAVFVGSFTSDYRK
;
A
#
# COMPACT_ATOMS: atom_id res chain seq x y z
N MET A 1 -16.31 49.85 1.58
CA MET A 1 -17.30 48.82 2.00
C MET A 1 -17.61 47.80 0.90
N GLN A 2 -17.69 48.16 -0.39
CA GLN A 2 -17.91 47.17 -1.47
C GLN A 2 -16.72 46.22 -1.76
N SER A 3 -15.49 46.57 -1.37
CA SER A 3 -14.29 45.74 -1.64
C SER A 3 -14.06 44.60 -0.64
N GLN A 4 -14.71 44.60 0.54
CA GLN A 4 -14.63 43.50 1.51
C GLN A 4 -15.67 42.40 1.20
N ASN A 5 -16.83 42.77 0.64
CA ASN A 5 -17.88 41.80 0.29
C ASN A 5 -17.50 40.90 -0.90
N ASN A 6 -16.50 41.27 -1.72
CA ASN A 6 -16.07 40.46 -2.85
C ASN A 6 -15.07 39.35 -2.48
N ARG A 7 -14.50 39.38 -1.27
CA ARG A 7 -13.61 38.30 -0.76
C ARG A 7 -14.37 37.15 -0.13
N LEU A 8 -15.59 37.41 0.37
CA LEU A 8 -16.43 36.40 1.02
C LEU A 8 -17.26 35.57 0.01
N ALA A 9 -17.42 36.05 -1.22
CA ALA A 9 -18.07 35.31 -2.31
C ALA A 9 -17.15 34.27 -3.01
N GLN A 10 -15.88 34.19 -2.60
CA GLN A 10 -14.87 33.26 -3.14
C GLN A 10 -14.42 32.21 -2.10
N SER A 11 -15.26 31.80 -1.16
CA SER A 11 -14.93 30.65 -0.29
C SER A 11 -15.15 29.32 -1.01
N GLY A 12 -14.65 29.21 -2.24
CA GLY A 12 -14.53 27.94 -2.94
C GLY A 12 -13.25 27.27 -2.46
N LEU A 13 -13.36 26.07 -1.90
CA LEU A 13 -12.19 25.23 -1.64
C LEU A 13 -11.35 25.15 -2.91
N GLU A 14 -10.05 25.40 -2.81
CA GLU A 14 -9.13 25.24 -3.94
C GLU A 14 -9.14 23.76 -4.37
N PRO A 15 -9.40 23.45 -5.65
CA PRO A 15 -9.38 22.08 -6.13
C PRO A 15 -8.00 21.44 -5.95
N ILE A 16 -7.96 20.20 -5.47
CA ILE A 16 -6.72 19.44 -5.28
C ILE A 16 -6.53 18.47 -6.45
N ALA A 17 -5.36 18.51 -7.08
CA ALA A 17 -4.98 17.57 -8.13
C ALA A 17 -4.30 16.33 -7.55
N ILE A 18 -4.59 15.17 -8.14
CA ILE A 18 -3.83 13.94 -7.93
C ILE A 18 -2.75 13.90 -9.02
N CYS A 19 -1.50 14.17 -8.65
CA CYS A 19 -0.40 14.33 -9.61
C CYS A 19 0.36 13.03 -9.88
N GLY A 20 0.24 12.01 -9.02
CA GLY A 20 0.91 10.71 -9.18
C GLY A 20 0.16 9.61 -8.43
N MET A 21 0.44 8.36 -8.80
CA MET A 21 -0.17 7.19 -8.19
C MET A 21 0.79 6.00 -8.28
N SER A 22 0.96 5.28 -7.17
CA SER A 22 1.54 3.93 -7.17
C SER A 22 0.68 3.02 -6.30
N CYS A 23 0.73 1.72 -6.57
CA CYS A 23 0.08 0.71 -5.75
C CYS A 23 0.82 -0.62 -5.82
N ARG A 24 0.64 -1.43 -4.77
CA ARG A 24 0.91 -2.86 -4.75
C ARG A 24 -0.39 -3.55 -4.40
N LEU A 25 -0.91 -4.37 -5.30
CA LEU A 25 -2.17 -5.08 -5.12
C LEU A 25 -2.03 -6.55 -5.53
N PRO A 26 -2.89 -7.44 -5.00
CA PRO A 26 -2.92 -8.85 -5.39
C PRO A 26 -3.13 -9.06 -6.88
N GLY A 27 -2.57 -10.14 -7.43
CA GLY A 27 -2.80 -10.54 -8.83
C GLY A 27 -1.76 -10.00 -9.82
N GLY A 28 -0.53 -9.81 -9.35
CA GLY A 28 0.60 -9.29 -10.11
C GLY A 28 0.51 -7.79 -10.38
N VAL A 29 -0.13 -7.03 -9.49
CA VAL A 29 -0.32 -5.59 -9.66
C VAL A 29 0.74 -4.82 -8.88
N ASP A 30 1.63 -4.20 -9.63
CA ASP A 30 2.81 -3.45 -9.18
C ASP A 30 2.83 -1.98 -9.63
N SER A 31 1.76 -1.50 -10.28
CA SER A 31 1.68 -0.14 -10.78
C SER A 31 0.24 0.24 -11.12
N ALA A 32 -0.03 1.54 -11.28
CA ALA A 32 -1.33 2.01 -11.77
C ALA A 32 -1.66 1.42 -13.15
N SER A 33 -0.66 1.23 -14.01
CA SER A 33 -0.81 0.64 -15.35
C SER A 33 -1.16 -0.85 -15.29
N SER A 34 -0.48 -1.65 -14.45
CA SER A 34 -0.81 -3.07 -14.30
C SER A 34 -2.16 -3.28 -13.61
N PHE A 35 -2.52 -2.38 -12.68
CA PHE A 35 -3.86 -2.35 -12.10
C PHE A 35 -4.94 -2.08 -13.15
N TRP A 36 -4.76 -1.02 -13.96
CA TRP A 36 -5.70 -0.70 -15.04
C TRP A 36 -5.88 -1.86 -16.01
N LYS A 37 -4.77 -2.50 -16.42
CA LYS A 37 -4.80 -3.68 -17.27
C LYS A 37 -5.62 -4.82 -16.64
N MET A 38 -5.41 -5.11 -15.36
CA MET A 38 -6.17 -6.13 -14.62
C MET A 38 -7.68 -5.83 -14.64
N LEU A 39 -8.07 -4.58 -14.43
CA LEU A 39 -9.48 -4.17 -14.44
C LEU A 39 -10.12 -4.32 -15.82
N VAL A 40 -9.45 -3.85 -16.87
CA VAL A 40 -9.92 -3.95 -18.26
C VAL A 40 -10.07 -5.43 -18.68
N GLU A 41 -9.12 -6.27 -18.27
CA GLU A 41 -9.14 -7.71 -18.54
C GLU A 41 -10.08 -8.48 -17.61
N LYS A 42 -10.71 -7.82 -16.62
CA LYS A 42 -11.60 -8.42 -15.62
C LYS A 42 -10.95 -9.58 -14.85
N ARG A 43 -9.64 -9.49 -14.60
CA ARG A 43 -8.90 -10.49 -13.82
C ARG A 43 -9.18 -10.34 -12.33
N THR A 44 -9.03 -11.45 -11.60
CA THR A 44 -9.08 -11.49 -10.13
C THR A 44 -7.67 -11.66 -9.56
N GLY A 45 -7.39 -11.00 -8.44
CA GLY A 45 -6.18 -11.19 -7.64
C GLY A 45 -6.36 -12.19 -6.50
N GLN A 46 -7.52 -12.87 -6.46
CA GLN A 46 -7.80 -13.89 -5.47
C GLN A 46 -6.93 -15.12 -5.72
N THR A 47 -6.30 -15.62 -4.67
CA THR A 47 -5.69 -16.95 -4.67
C THR A 47 -6.64 -17.96 -4.03
N PRO A 48 -6.80 -19.16 -4.61
CA PRO A 48 -7.69 -20.19 -4.05
C PRO A 48 -7.15 -20.74 -2.71
N ARG A 49 -5.85 -20.59 -2.45
CA ARG A 49 -5.20 -21.00 -1.22
C ARG A 49 -4.21 -19.95 -0.72
N VAL A 50 -4.00 -19.90 0.59
CA VAL A 50 -2.92 -19.13 1.22
C VAL A 50 -1.57 -19.60 0.64
N PRO A 51 -0.69 -18.69 0.20
CA PRO A 51 0.65 -19.08 -0.25
C PRO A 51 1.45 -19.78 0.85
N GLU A 52 2.21 -20.82 0.50
CA GLU A 52 3.04 -21.60 1.44
C GLU A 52 4.07 -20.73 2.20
N SER A 53 4.47 -19.60 1.60
CA SER A 53 5.37 -18.62 2.20
C SER A 53 4.75 -17.84 3.37
N ARG A 54 3.44 -17.93 3.61
CA ARG A 54 2.74 -17.20 4.68
C ARG A 54 2.59 -18.07 5.93
N PHE A 55 1.80 -19.14 5.83
CA PHE A 55 1.61 -20.14 6.89
C PHE A 55 0.94 -21.40 6.32
N ASN A 56 1.01 -22.50 7.05
CA ASN A 56 0.35 -23.75 6.67
C ASN A 56 -1.17 -23.67 6.91
N ILE A 57 -1.94 -23.35 5.88
CA ILE A 57 -3.40 -23.26 5.98
C ILE A 57 -4.07 -24.58 6.35
N ASP A 58 -3.49 -25.74 5.99
CA ASP A 58 -4.08 -27.05 6.31
C ASP A 58 -4.08 -27.34 7.81
N ALA A 59 -3.16 -26.74 8.57
CA ALA A 59 -3.15 -26.83 10.03
C ALA A 59 -4.25 -26.00 10.70
N HIS A 60 -4.86 -25.05 9.98
CA HIS A 60 -5.83 -24.10 10.52
C HIS A 60 -7.20 -24.15 9.83
N TYR A 61 -7.35 -24.90 8.73
CA TYR A 61 -8.59 -24.97 7.97
C TYR A 61 -9.58 -25.97 8.58
N HIS A 62 -10.85 -25.58 8.62
CA HIS A 62 -11.96 -26.47 8.93
C HIS A 62 -13.26 -26.01 8.25
N GLU A 63 -14.08 -26.94 7.77
CA GLU A 63 -15.33 -26.61 7.07
C GLU A 63 -16.39 -25.98 7.97
N ASP A 64 -16.45 -26.38 9.24
CA ASP A 64 -17.34 -25.78 10.25
C ASP A 64 -16.85 -24.37 10.63
N ARG A 65 -17.65 -23.36 10.27
CA ARG A 65 -17.39 -21.95 10.56
C ARG A 65 -17.41 -21.64 12.05
N ASP A 66 -18.16 -22.40 12.84
CA ASP A 66 -18.37 -22.13 14.26
C ASP A 66 -17.31 -22.83 15.14
N ARG A 67 -16.41 -23.63 14.53
CA ARG A 67 -15.28 -24.26 15.22
C ARG A 67 -14.27 -23.19 15.67
N PRO A 68 -14.01 -23.06 16.99
CA PRO A 68 -13.05 -22.08 17.49
C PRO A 68 -11.62 -22.37 17.02
N GLY A 69 -10.88 -21.31 16.66
CA GLY A 69 -9.46 -21.39 16.30
C GLY A 69 -9.16 -21.92 14.89
N SER A 70 -10.18 -22.05 14.03
CA SER A 70 -10.02 -22.44 12.63
C SER A 70 -10.55 -21.38 11.65
N PHE A 71 -10.05 -21.45 10.42
CA PHE A 71 -10.57 -20.71 9.27
C PHE A 71 -11.45 -21.62 8.41
N ASN A 72 -12.59 -21.13 7.95
CA ASN A 72 -13.42 -21.82 6.96
C ASN A 72 -13.18 -21.35 5.52
N VAL A 73 -12.15 -20.52 5.31
CA VAL A 73 -11.73 -20.02 4.01
C VAL A 73 -10.25 -20.35 3.84
N ALA A 74 -9.90 -21.07 2.77
CA ALA A 74 -8.55 -21.54 2.53
C ALA A 74 -7.66 -20.56 1.76
N GLY A 75 -8.26 -19.54 1.14
CA GLY A 75 -7.59 -18.58 0.24
C GLY A 75 -7.95 -17.13 0.56
N GLY A 76 -7.57 -16.23 -0.33
CA GLY A 76 -7.77 -14.80 -0.10
C GLY A 76 -7.04 -13.95 -1.12
N TYR A 77 -6.62 -12.78 -0.68
CA TYR A 77 -5.94 -11.79 -1.51
C TYR A 77 -4.58 -11.52 -0.89
N PHE A 78 -3.52 -11.89 -1.61
CA PHE A 78 -2.15 -11.77 -1.12
C PHE A 78 -1.34 -10.96 -2.13
N LEU A 79 -0.48 -10.09 -1.61
CA LEU A 79 0.55 -9.49 -2.44
C LEU A 79 1.51 -10.58 -2.93
N ASP A 80 1.89 -10.48 -4.19
CA ASP A 80 2.93 -11.29 -4.79
C ASP A 80 4.29 -11.06 -4.11
N GLY A 81 5.17 -12.06 -4.21
CA GLY A 81 6.45 -12.05 -3.51
C GLY A 81 6.34 -12.34 -2.02
N ARG A 82 7.45 -12.20 -1.30
CA ARG A 82 7.51 -12.42 0.14
C ARG A 82 7.23 -11.08 0.86
N PRO A 83 6.48 -11.08 1.97
CA PRO A 83 6.24 -9.86 2.74
C PRO A 83 7.52 -9.17 3.23
N GLU A 84 8.61 -9.92 3.38
CA GLU A 84 9.92 -9.41 3.80
C GLU A 84 10.76 -8.78 2.70
N ASP A 85 10.42 -8.96 1.42
CA ASP A 85 11.20 -8.42 0.29
C ASP A 85 11.21 -6.88 0.35
N PHE A 86 12.39 -6.28 0.43
CA PHE A 86 12.62 -4.84 0.55
C PHE A 86 14.06 -4.51 0.16
N ASP A 87 14.32 -3.35 -0.45
CA ASP A 87 15.67 -2.85 -0.72
C ASP A 87 16.13 -1.88 0.38
N PRO A 88 16.81 -2.34 1.44
CA PRO A 88 17.24 -1.47 2.52
C PRO A 88 18.33 -0.48 2.08
N GLY A 89 19.17 -0.85 1.11
CA GLY A 89 20.27 -0.01 0.64
C GLY A 89 19.76 1.25 -0.04
N PHE A 90 18.69 1.11 -0.83
CA PHE A 90 18.02 2.25 -1.46
C PHE A 90 17.49 3.27 -0.43
N PHE A 91 16.96 2.80 0.70
CA PHE A 91 16.41 3.64 1.77
C PHE A 91 17.43 4.02 2.86
N ASN A 92 18.74 3.86 2.61
CA ASN A 92 19.80 4.16 3.58
C ASN A 92 19.63 3.42 4.92
N MET A 93 19.14 2.19 4.89
CA MET A 93 18.99 1.31 6.05
C MET A 93 19.97 0.14 6.00
N THR A 94 20.43 -0.29 7.18
CA THR A 94 21.14 -1.56 7.30
C THR A 94 20.18 -2.74 7.19
N PRO A 95 20.66 -3.94 6.81
CA PRO A 95 19.82 -5.14 6.79
C PRO A 95 19.20 -5.48 8.16
N ILE A 96 19.91 -5.16 9.24
CA ILE A 96 19.43 -5.42 10.61
C ILE A 96 18.27 -4.50 10.93
N GLU A 97 18.39 -3.20 10.67
CA GLU A 97 17.28 -2.25 10.88
C GLU A 97 16.06 -2.65 10.06
N ALA A 98 16.26 -2.97 8.78
CA ALA A 98 15.19 -3.39 7.89
C ALA A 98 14.44 -4.62 8.41
N GLN A 99 15.11 -5.61 9.00
CA GLN A 99 14.46 -6.80 9.57
C GLN A 99 13.46 -6.47 10.69
N TRP A 100 13.65 -5.37 11.41
CA TRP A 100 12.76 -4.92 12.49
C TRP A 100 11.61 -4.02 12.01
N LEU A 101 11.70 -3.46 10.80
CA LEU A 101 10.59 -2.69 10.24
C LEU A 101 9.39 -3.60 9.94
N ASP A 102 8.19 -3.10 10.21
CA ASP A 102 6.95 -3.78 9.80
C ASP A 102 6.90 -3.87 8.26
N PRO A 103 6.55 -5.03 7.67
CA PRO A 103 6.34 -5.17 6.22
C PRO A 103 5.44 -4.09 5.61
N GLN A 104 4.41 -3.63 6.33
CA GLN A 104 3.54 -2.54 5.89
C GLN A 104 4.33 -1.24 5.69
N GLN A 105 5.27 -0.93 6.60
CA GLN A 105 6.11 0.27 6.50
C GLN A 105 7.11 0.17 5.35
N ARG A 106 7.70 -1.02 5.14
CA ARG A 106 8.61 -1.27 4.01
C ARG A 106 7.93 -1.05 2.66
N ARG A 107 6.75 -1.65 2.48
CA ARG A 107 5.93 -1.44 1.26
C ARG A 107 5.50 0.00 1.09
N MET A 108 5.15 0.68 2.19
CA MET A 108 4.79 2.09 2.14
C MET A 108 5.95 2.96 1.66
N LEU A 109 7.20 2.67 2.06
CA LEU A 109 8.37 3.40 1.57
C LEU A 109 8.54 3.25 0.05
N GLU A 110 8.48 2.01 -0.46
CA GLU A 110 8.58 1.71 -1.90
C GLU A 110 7.47 2.41 -2.70
N VAL A 111 6.20 2.23 -2.30
CA VAL A 111 5.06 2.81 -3.00
C VAL A 111 5.05 4.35 -2.92
N SER A 112 5.52 4.93 -1.81
CA SER A 112 5.63 6.39 -1.69
C SER A 112 6.67 6.94 -2.65
N TYR A 113 7.83 6.30 -2.75
CA TYR A 113 8.87 6.69 -3.70
C TYR A 113 8.37 6.62 -5.15
N GLU A 114 7.79 5.49 -5.55
CA GLU A 114 7.24 5.31 -6.90
C GLU A 114 6.10 6.27 -7.22
N CYS A 115 5.31 6.68 -6.21
CA CYS A 115 4.26 7.68 -6.38
C CYS A 115 4.85 9.06 -6.73
N LEU A 116 5.99 9.43 -6.14
CA LEU A 116 6.70 10.66 -6.48
C LEU A 116 7.27 10.58 -7.90
N GLU A 117 7.88 9.45 -8.27
CA GLU A 117 8.35 9.21 -9.63
C GLU A 117 7.23 9.29 -10.66
N SER A 118 6.07 8.68 -10.37
CA SER A 118 4.88 8.76 -11.22
C SER A 118 4.35 10.20 -11.36
N ALA A 119 4.62 11.07 -10.38
CA ALA A 119 4.27 12.49 -10.45
C ALA A 119 5.33 13.33 -11.20
N GLY A 120 6.44 12.72 -11.62
CA GLY A 120 7.58 13.43 -12.20
C GLY A 120 8.35 14.28 -11.18
N LEU A 121 8.25 13.94 -9.90
CA LEU A 121 8.95 14.62 -8.81
C LEU A 121 10.19 13.84 -8.37
N THR A 122 11.29 14.54 -8.13
CA THR A 122 12.48 13.96 -7.49
C THR A 122 12.44 14.17 -5.98
N LEU A 123 13.22 13.37 -5.24
CA LEU A 123 13.33 13.51 -3.79
C LEU A 123 13.90 14.89 -3.39
N GLU A 124 14.82 15.44 -4.18
CA GLU A 124 15.42 16.75 -3.94
C GLU A 124 14.41 17.90 -4.06
N GLN A 125 13.41 17.77 -4.94
CA GLN A 125 12.35 18.77 -5.07
C GLN A 125 11.39 18.78 -3.86
N VAL A 126 11.24 17.64 -3.20
CA VAL A 126 10.33 17.47 -2.06
C VAL A 126 11.05 17.69 -0.73
N ALA A 127 12.36 17.42 -0.67
CA ALA A 127 13.17 17.57 0.53
C ALA A 127 13.13 19.01 1.07
N GLY A 128 12.79 19.16 2.36
CA GLY A 128 12.69 20.47 3.02
C GLY A 128 11.46 21.29 2.65
N SER A 129 10.57 20.79 1.79
CA SER A 129 9.28 21.42 1.49
C SER A 129 8.27 21.23 2.62
N ASN A 130 7.17 21.98 2.59
CA ASN A 130 6.05 21.80 3.51
C ASN A 130 5.12 20.66 3.05
N THR A 131 5.69 19.48 2.79
CA THR A 131 4.95 18.28 2.37
C THR A 131 4.51 17.48 3.60
N ALA A 132 3.24 17.10 3.63
CA ALA A 132 2.67 16.26 4.69
C ALA A 132 2.39 14.84 4.17
N VAL A 133 2.55 13.84 5.06
CA VAL A 133 2.26 12.44 4.78
C VAL A 133 1.12 11.99 5.68
N PHE A 134 0.05 11.45 5.08
CA PHE A 134 -1.10 10.91 5.79
C PHE A 134 -1.24 9.43 5.46
N VAL A 135 -1.30 8.58 6.47
CA VAL A 135 -1.29 7.11 6.31
C VAL A 135 -2.46 6.51 7.07
N GLY A 136 -3.24 5.67 6.38
CA GLY A 136 -4.14 4.72 7.01
C GLY A 136 -3.46 3.36 7.12
N SER A 137 -3.35 2.82 8.33
CA SER A 137 -2.88 1.47 8.57
C SER A 137 -3.78 0.81 9.62
N PHE A 138 -3.97 -0.49 9.46
CA PHE A 138 -4.73 -1.33 10.38
C PHE A 138 -3.88 -2.55 10.72
N THR A 139 -4.03 -3.07 11.94
CA THR A 139 -3.23 -4.15 12.55
C THR A 139 -1.76 -3.78 12.83
N SER A 140 -1.15 -4.48 13.79
CA SER A 140 0.26 -4.32 14.19
C SER A 140 0.81 -5.70 14.57
N ASP A 141 0.63 -6.66 13.67
CA ASP A 141 0.77 -8.08 13.99
C ASP A 141 2.21 -8.59 13.79
N TYR A 142 3.09 -7.76 13.21
CA TYR A 142 4.50 -8.10 13.01
C TYR A 142 5.35 -7.89 14.27
N ARG A 143 4.83 -7.15 15.27
CA ARG A 143 5.52 -6.93 16.53
C ARG A 143 5.60 -8.26 17.30
N LYS A 144 6.80 -8.61 17.75
CA LYS A 144 7.03 -9.74 18.67
C LYS A 144 6.58 -9.41 20.09
#